data_AF-A0A2E9NKH6-F1
#
_entry.id   AF-A0A2E9NKH6-F1
#
_cell.length_a   1.000
_cell.length_b   1.000
_cell.length_c   1.000
_cell.angle_alpha   90.00
_cell.angle_beta   90.00
_cell.angle_gamma   90.00
#
_symmetry.space_group_name_H-M   'P 1'
#
loop_
_entity.id
_entity.type
_entity.pdbx_description
1 polymer ?
#
loop_
_entity_poly.entity_id
_entity_poly.type
_entity_poly.pdbx_seq_one_letter_code
_entity_poly.pdbx_strand_id
1 'polypeptide(L)'
;MVVAGRRCADAERASHQRLVEALGELPPIYRTPVLLRDIHGLSTEEASAVLRVKTQTLKSRLHRGRLILREKLGEFADGLALHSLHAA
;
A
#
# COMPACT_ATOMS: atom_id res chain seq x y z
N MET A 1 -35.14 12.25 5.97
CA MET A 1 -34.14 13.06 5.27
C MET A 1 -32.84 13.05 6.08
N VAL A 2 -32.08 11.94 6.03
CA VAL A 2 -30.77 11.81 6.72
C VAL A 2 -29.83 10.97 5.85
N VAL A 3 -29.10 11.60 4.92
CA VAL A 3 -27.94 10.96 4.27
C VAL A 3 -26.89 12.01 3.91
N ALA A 4 -26.25 12.59 4.93
CA ALA A 4 -25.01 13.36 4.78
C ALA A 4 -23.79 12.66 5.42
N GLY A 5 -23.92 11.40 5.88
CA GLY A 5 -22.89 10.70 6.63
C GLY A 5 -22.28 9.44 5.97
N ARG A 6 -22.76 9.00 4.80
CA ARG A 6 -22.26 7.76 4.17
C ARG A 6 -21.09 7.98 3.19
N ARG A 7 -21.03 9.12 2.52
CA ARG A 7 -20.11 9.37 1.39
C ARG A 7 -18.61 9.46 1.74
N CYS A 8 -18.24 9.69 3.00
CA CYS A 8 -16.82 9.77 3.40
C CYS A 8 -16.24 8.40 3.77
N ALA A 9 -16.98 7.61 4.55
CA ALA A 9 -16.55 6.27 4.94
C ALA A 9 -16.48 5.30 3.73
N ASP A 10 -17.28 5.53 2.69
CA ASP A 10 -17.22 4.74 1.45
C ASP A 10 -15.95 5.04 0.64
N ALA A 11 -15.52 6.30 0.57
CA ALA A 11 -14.29 6.68 -0.11
C ALA A 11 -13.04 6.16 0.63
N GLU A 12 -13.04 6.27 1.96
CA GLU A 12 -11.95 5.79 2.82
C GLU A 12 -11.85 4.26 2.77
N ARG A 13 -12.99 3.56 2.83
CA ARG A 13 -13.05 2.10 2.61
C ARG A 13 -12.59 1.71 1.22
N ALA A 14 -13.00 2.44 0.19
CA ALA A 14 -12.63 2.13 -1.18
C ALA A 14 -11.12 2.37 -1.43
N SER A 15 -10.50 3.32 -0.75
CA SER A 15 -9.04 3.50 -0.78
C SER A 15 -8.31 2.38 -0.04
N HIS A 16 -8.81 1.97 1.12
CA HIS A 16 -8.23 0.87 1.91
C HIS A 16 -8.34 -0.48 1.18
N GLN A 17 -9.48 -0.76 0.56
CA GLN A 17 -9.70 -1.98 -0.24
C GLN A 17 -8.68 -2.10 -1.38
N ARG A 18 -8.40 -0.99 -2.07
CA ARG A 18 -7.43 -0.95 -3.19
C ARG A 18 -6.00 -1.15 -2.73
N LEU A 19 -5.63 -0.62 -1.56
CA LEU A 19 -4.35 -0.92 -0.93
C LEU A 19 -4.21 -2.41 -0.62
N VAL A 20 -5.26 -3.03 -0.10
CA VAL A 20 -5.29 -4.47 0.19
C VAL A 20 -5.17 -5.30 -1.08
N GLU A 21 -5.85 -4.92 -2.16
CA GLU A 21 -5.75 -5.57 -3.48
C GLU A 21 -4.33 -5.43 -4.07
N ALA A 22 -3.78 -4.22 -4.08
CA ALA A 22 -2.41 -3.98 -4.56
C ALA A 22 -1.35 -4.73 -3.74
N LEU A 23 -1.56 -4.87 -2.43
CA LEU A 23 -0.72 -5.71 -1.56
C LEU A 23 -0.91 -7.21 -1.83
N GLY A 24 -2.11 -7.64 -2.20
CA GLY A 24 -2.43 -9.03 -2.55
C GLY A 24 -1.75 -9.49 -3.83
N GLU A 25 -1.58 -8.59 -4.80
CA GLU A 25 -0.87 -8.86 -6.05
C GLU A 25 0.66 -8.84 -5.90
N LEU A 26 1.16 -8.32 -4.77
CA LEU A 26 2.58 -8.24 -4.52
C LEU A 26 3.15 -9.62 -4.16
N PRO A 27 4.27 -10.06 -4.77
CA PRO A 27 4.88 -11.33 -4.41
C PRO A 27 5.11 -11.44 -2.89
N PRO A 28 4.86 -12.61 -2.27
CA PRO A 28 4.91 -12.78 -0.81
C PRO A 28 6.23 -12.32 -0.19
N ILE A 29 7.34 -12.48 -0.93
CA ILE A 29 8.69 -12.08 -0.50
C ILE A 29 8.85 -10.56 -0.28
N TYR A 30 8.03 -9.73 -0.95
CA TYR A 30 8.02 -8.28 -0.79
C TYR A 30 6.85 -7.80 0.06
N ARG A 31 5.71 -8.50 -0.01
CA ARG A 31 4.50 -8.21 0.76
C ARG A 31 4.73 -8.26 2.27
N THR A 32 5.32 -9.34 2.78
CA THR A 32 5.50 -9.50 4.24
C THR A 32 6.39 -8.42 4.84
N PRO A 33 7.55 -8.05 4.25
CA PRO A 33 8.33 -6.89 4.69
C PRO A 33 7.53 -5.59 4.74
N VAL A 34 6.78 -5.27 3.67
CA VAL A 34 5.99 -4.04 3.57
C VAL A 34 4.89 -4.03 4.63
N LEU A 35 4.20 -5.15 4.84
CA LEU A 35 3.12 -5.26 5.81
C LEU A 35 3.65 -5.07 7.26
N LEU A 36 4.79 -5.67 7.59
CA LEU A 36 5.42 -5.49 8.90
C LEU A 36 5.87 -4.03 9.13
N ARG A 37 6.43 -3.38 8.11
CA ARG A 37 6.97 -2.01 8.25
C ARG A 37 5.92 -0.92 8.15
N ASP A 38 5.12 -0.97 7.10
CA ASP A 38 4.27 0.14 6.66
C ASP A 38 2.84 0.00 7.24
N ILE A 39 2.40 -1.22 7.59
CA ILE A 39 1.08 -1.46 8.24
C ILE A 39 1.23 -1.68 9.76
N HIS A 40 2.12 -2.58 10.18
CA HIS A 40 2.32 -2.86 11.61
C HIS A 40 3.28 -1.89 12.32
N GLY A 41 3.98 -1.02 11.57
CA GLY A 41 4.85 0.00 12.15
C GLY A 41 6.14 -0.52 12.81
N LEU A 42 6.51 -1.78 12.58
CA LEU A 42 7.75 -2.35 13.14
C LEU A 42 8.99 -1.61 12.64
N SER A 43 10.06 -1.60 13.44
CA SER A 43 11.37 -1.14 12.96
C SER A 43 11.96 -2.08 11.89
N THR A 44 12.98 -1.61 11.17
CA THR A 44 13.66 -2.45 10.17
C THR A 44 14.34 -3.64 10.84
N GLU A 45 14.85 -3.42 12.05
CA GLU A 45 15.54 -4.37 12.89
C GLU A 45 14.55 -5.45 13.39
N GLU A 46 13.42 -5.06 13.96
CA GLU A 46 12.39 -5.99 14.42
C GLU A 46 11.80 -6.80 13.27
N ALA A 47 11.45 -6.15 12.16
CA ALA A 47 10.93 -6.85 10.98
C ALA A 47 11.96 -7.83 10.39
N SER A 48 13.26 -7.51 10.46
CA SER A 48 14.32 -8.41 10.00
C SER A 48 14.48 -9.62 10.92
N ALA A 49 14.33 -9.43 12.24
CA ALA A 49 14.36 -10.49 13.23
C ALA A 49 13.16 -11.43 13.07
N VAL A 50 11.94 -10.88 12.89
CA VAL A 50 10.71 -11.65 12.63
C VAL A 50 10.84 -12.49 11.37
N LEU A 51 11.36 -11.90 10.29
CA LEU A 51 11.53 -12.59 9.00
C LEU A 51 12.80 -13.47 8.93
N ARG A 52 13.64 -13.46 9.97
CA ARG A 52 14.94 -14.16 10.04
C ARG A 52 15.84 -13.87 8.83
N VAL A 53 15.90 -12.61 8.41
CA VAL A 53 16.76 -12.14 7.31
C VAL A 53 17.67 -11.02 7.76
N LYS A 54 18.77 -10.78 7.05
CA LYS A 54 19.62 -9.61 7.30
C LYS A 54 18.85 -8.32 7.04
N THR A 55 19.09 -7.28 7.85
CA THR A 55 18.55 -5.93 7.65
C THR A 55 18.80 -5.40 6.24
N GLN A 56 19.97 -5.66 5.66
CA GLN A 56 20.28 -5.28 4.28
C GLN A 56 19.37 -5.96 3.25
N THR A 57 19.07 -7.25 3.43
CA THR A 57 18.12 -8.01 2.60
C THR A 57 16.70 -7.50 2.78
N LEU A 58 16.33 -7.11 4.00
CA LEU A 58 15.02 -6.50 4.24
C LEU A 58 14.90 -5.14 3.52
N LYS A 59 15.93 -4.29 3.61
CA LYS A 59 15.97 -2.99 2.93
C LYS A 59 15.80 -3.12 1.41
N SER A 60 16.48 -4.08 0.78
CA SER A 60 16.32 -4.32 -0.65
C SER A 60 14.92 -4.84 -1.02
N ARG A 61 14.36 -5.75 -0.20
CA ARG A 61 12.97 -6.23 -0.38
C ARG A 61 11.93 -5.13 -0.21
N LEU A 62 12.10 -4.25 0.78
CA LEU A 62 11.22 -3.10 1.01
C LEU A 62 11.28 -2.10 -0.13
N HIS A 63 12.49 -1.80 -0.63
CA HIS A 63 12.65 -0.91 -1.76
C HIS A 63 11.94 -1.46 -3.01
N ARG A 64 12.16 -2.74 -3.34
CA ARG A 64 11.48 -3.41 -4.46
C ARG A 64 9.96 -3.47 -4.26
N GLY A 65 9.49 -3.83 -3.06
CA GLY A 65 8.07 -3.87 -2.74
C GLY A 65 7.39 -2.52 -2.90
N ARG A 66 8.01 -1.44 -2.39
CA ARG A 66 7.51 -0.08 -2.58
C ARG A 66 7.56 0.39 -4.02
N LEU A 67 8.53 -0.04 -4.82
CA LEU A 67 8.59 0.29 -6.24
C LEU A 67 7.39 -0.32 -6.99
N ILE A 68 7.13 -1.61 -6.79
CA ILE A 68 6.00 -2.31 -7.42
C ILE A 68 4.67 -1.72 -6.93
N LEU A 69 4.56 -1.41 -5.63
CA LEU A 69 3.38 -0.72 -5.10
C LEU A 69 3.21 0.66 -5.70
N ARG A 70 4.29 1.41 -5.94
CA ARG A 70 4.23 2.72 -6.62
C ARG A 70 3.88 2.60 -8.10
N GLU A 71 4.29 1.55 -8.80
CA GLU A 71 3.87 1.30 -10.18
C GLU A 71 2.36 1.01 -10.20
N LYS A 72 1.90 0.09 -9.36
CA LYS A 72 0.48 -0.26 -9.26
C LYS A 72 -0.36 0.92 -8.80
N LEU A 73 -0.03 1.50 -7.64
CA LEU A 73 -0.74 2.65 -7.09
C LEU A 73 -0.51 3.93 -7.87
N GLY A 74 0.55 4.02 -8.67
CA GLY A 74 0.78 5.11 -9.62
C GLY A 74 -0.20 5.03 -10.78
N GLU A 75 -0.39 3.84 -11.37
CA GLU A 75 -1.48 3.62 -12.33
C GLU A 75 -2.86 3.88 -11.72
N PHE A 76 -3.08 3.50 -10.45
CA PHE A 76 -4.33 3.82 -9.75
C PHE A 76 -4.47 5.30 -9.41
N ALA A 77 -3.39 5.99 -9.02
CA ALA A 77 -3.38 7.42 -8.71
C ALA A 77 -3.52 8.27 -9.98
N ASP A 78 -2.95 7.85 -11.10
CA ASP A 78 -3.19 8.42 -12.42
C ASP A 78 -4.65 8.15 -12.86
N GLY A 79 -5.18 6.95 -12.58
CA GLY A 79 -6.59 6.62 -12.76
C GLY A 79 -7.56 7.43 -11.87
N LEU A 80 -7.11 7.88 -10.69
CA LEU A 80 -7.86 8.78 -9.79
C LEU A 80 -7.65 10.27 -10.16
N ALA A 81 -6.45 10.66 -10.61
CA ALA A 81 -6.10 12.02 -10.99
C ALA A 81 -6.70 12.44 -12.34
N LEU A 82 -7.01 11.48 -13.22
CA LEU A 82 -7.65 11.76 -14.52
C LEU A 82 -9.19 11.82 -14.46
N HIS A 83 -9.83 11.44 -13.34
CA HIS A 83 -11.28 11.68 -13.14
C HIS A 83 -11.59 13.04 -12.50
N SER A 84 -10.58 13.81 -12.08
CA SER A 84 -10.73 15.17 -11.57
C SER A 84 -10.08 16.26 -12.43
N LEU A 85 -9.55 15.94 -13.62
CA LEU A 85 -8.88 16.92 -14.50
C LEU A 85 -9.28 16.81 -16.00
N HIS A 86 -10.52 16.43 -16.30
CA HIS A 86 -11.11 16.61 -17.65
C HIS A 86 -12.40 17.45 -17.65
N ALA A 87 -12.56 18.33 -16.67
CA ALA A 87 -13.59 19.36 -16.68
C ALA A 87 -12.98 20.74 -16.38
N ALA A 88 -12.23 21.26 -17.35
CA ALA A 88 -12.10 22.69 -17.67
C ALA A 88 -11.28 22.84 -18.96
#